data_AF-A0A150G5K6-F1
#
_entry.id   AF-A0A150G5K6-F1
#
_cell.length_a   1.000
_cell.length_b   1.000
_cell.length_c   1.000
_cell.angle_alpha   90.00
_cell.angle_beta   90.00
_cell.angle_gamma   90.00
#
_symmetry.space_group_name_H-M   'P 1'
#
loop_
_entity.id
_entity.type
_entity.pdbx_description
1 polymer ?
#
loop_
_entity_poly.entity_id
_entity_poly.type
_entity_poly.pdbx_seq_one_letter_code
_entity_poly.pdbx_strand_id
1 'polypeptide(L)'
;MASSLARKFLAPSGQSLRIFNRDPAKLQPLLSDESLRCVAITSGLAEMTDTCDVIFMMLSHDGAVLEVVGQLLDALRPSPGAGGSREEPASGPRPPRVIVDCSTVSPDTTKEMASAAEAAGAQYVACPVLGR
;
A
#
# COMPACT_ATOMS: atom_id res chain seq x y z
N MET A 1 11.29 -8.32 -1.50
CA MET A 1 10.09 -8.36 -2.36
C MET A 1 9.79 -7.02 -3.01
N ALA A 2 9.74 -5.89 -2.28
CA ALA A 2 9.53 -4.56 -2.88
C ALA A 2 10.43 -4.29 -4.10
N SER A 3 11.73 -4.67 -4.05
CA SER A 3 12.65 -4.55 -5.20
C SER A 3 12.32 -5.49 -6.36
N SER A 4 11.82 -6.69 -6.08
CA SER A 4 11.41 -7.65 -7.11
C SER A 4 10.09 -7.21 -7.77
N LEU A 5 9.13 -6.72 -6.97
CA LEU A 5 7.89 -6.14 -7.47
C LEU A 5 8.17 -4.87 -8.26
N ALA A 6 9.01 -3.96 -7.76
CA ALA A 6 9.42 -2.76 -8.47
C ALA A 6 10.00 -3.11 -9.84
N ARG A 7 10.97 -4.04 -9.90
CA ARG A 7 11.53 -4.49 -11.19
C ARG A 7 10.48 -5.09 -12.14
N LYS A 8 9.52 -5.86 -11.63
CA LYS A 8 8.47 -6.49 -12.45
C LYS A 8 7.38 -5.52 -12.91
N PHE A 9 7.00 -4.55 -12.08
CA PHE A 9 5.98 -3.56 -12.41
C PHE A 9 6.52 -2.43 -13.28
N LEU A 10 7.80 -2.06 -13.12
CA LEU A 10 8.38 -0.92 -13.82
C LEU A 10 8.91 -1.27 -15.22
N ALA A 11 9.32 -2.53 -15.44
CA ALA A 11 9.84 -2.97 -16.74
C ALA A 11 8.84 -2.86 -17.92
N PRO A 12 7.51 -3.06 -17.75
CA PRO A 12 6.58 -3.02 -18.88
C PRO A 12 5.73 -1.74 -19.02
N SER A 13 5.41 -1.00 -17.94
CA SER A 13 4.28 -0.04 -17.97
C SER A 13 4.62 1.43 -17.74
N GLY A 14 5.84 1.78 -17.30
CA GLY A 14 6.19 3.17 -16.98
C GLY A 14 5.36 3.80 -15.85
N GLN A 15 4.61 3.01 -15.08
CA GLN A 15 3.84 3.52 -13.94
C GLN A 15 4.76 4.08 -12.85
N SER A 16 4.38 5.21 -12.25
CA SER A 16 5.05 5.75 -11.06
C SER A 16 4.78 4.85 -9.86
N LEU A 17 5.83 4.27 -9.29
CA LEU A 17 5.72 3.44 -8.10
C LEU A 17 6.04 4.27 -6.86
N ARG A 18 5.19 4.15 -5.84
CA ARG A 18 5.44 4.76 -4.54
C ARG A 18 5.88 3.70 -3.54
N ILE A 19 6.92 4.00 -2.79
CA ILE A 19 7.48 3.10 -1.78
C ILE A 19 7.49 3.75 -0.40
N PHE A 20 7.29 2.91 0.60
CA PHE A 20 7.43 3.26 1.99
C PHE A 20 8.10 2.10 2.72
N ASN A 21 8.95 2.44 3.67
CA ASN A 21 9.39 1.51 4.68
C ASN A 21 9.64 2.31 5.95
N ARG A 22 9.24 1.76 7.11
CA ARG A 22 9.46 2.41 8.41
C ARG A 22 10.92 2.80 8.65
N ASP A 23 11.84 1.99 8.14
CA ASP A 23 13.27 2.27 8.12
C ASP A 23 13.71 2.75 6.73
N PRO A 24 13.94 4.07 6.53
CA PRO A 24 14.30 4.61 5.22
C PRO A 24 15.65 4.10 4.71
N ALA A 25 16.56 3.64 5.58
CA ALA A 25 17.84 3.09 5.15
C ALA A 25 17.67 1.83 4.28
N LYS A 26 16.60 1.05 4.51
CA LYS A 26 16.29 -0.14 3.71
C LYS A 26 15.81 0.19 2.30
N LEU A 27 15.49 1.46 2.01
CA LEU A 27 15.09 1.90 0.67
C LEU A 27 16.31 2.22 -0.21
N GLN A 28 17.50 2.43 0.37
CA GLN A 28 18.70 2.81 -0.40
C GLN A 28 18.99 1.91 -1.61
N PRO A 29 18.93 0.56 -1.52
CA PRO A 29 19.18 -0.29 -2.68
C PRO A 29 18.19 -0.10 -3.83
N LEU A 30 16.95 0.35 -3.54
CA LEU A 30 15.95 0.67 -4.57
C LEU A 30 16.25 2.01 -5.24
N LEU A 31 16.69 3.00 -4.47
CA LEU A 31 16.96 4.36 -4.94
C LEU A 31 18.25 4.44 -5.75
N SER A 32 19.22 3.58 -5.43
CA SER A 32 20.49 3.50 -6.17
C SER A 32 20.40 2.67 -7.45
N ASP A 33 19.29 1.95 -7.69
CA ASP A 33 19.09 1.15 -8.89
C ASP A 33 18.57 2.05 -10.03
N GLU A 34 19.44 2.37 -10.99
CA GLU A 34 19.10 3.26 -12.12
C GLU A 34 17.97 2.71 -13.00
N SER A 35 17.67 1.41 -12.93
CA SER A 35 16.53 0.82 -13.65
C SER A 35 15.18 1.15 -12.98
N LEU A 36 15.19 1.68 -11.76
CA LEU A 36 14.01 1.96 -10.93
C LEU A 36 13.77 3.46 -10.71
N ARG A 37 14.20 4.33 -11.64
CA ARG A 37 14.10 5.80 -11.51
C ARG A 37 12.67 6.37 -11.42
N CYS A 38 11.65 5.58 -11.72
CA CYS A 38 10.24 5.94 -11.56
C CYS A 38 9.68 5.63 -10.15
N VAL A 39 10.55 5.24 -9.21
CA VAL A 39 10.20 5.03 -7.81
C VAL A 39 10.32 6.34 -7.02
N ALA A 40 9.26 6.71 -6.31
CA ALA A 40 9.23 7.83 -5.38
C ALA A 40 8.96 7.36 -3.94
N ILE A 41 9.62 7.99 -2.97
CA ILE A 41 9.36 7.73 -1.54
C ILE A 41 8.15 8.55 -1.10
N THR A 42 7.23 7.93 -0.37
CA THR A 42 6.18 8.66 0.35
C THR A 42 6.67 9.04 1.74
N SER A 43 6.27 10.20 2.22
CA SER A 43 6.52 10.69 3.59
C SER A 43 5.83 9.85 4.67
N GLY A 44 4.80 9.08 4.33
CA GLY A 44 4.11 8.18 5.24
C GLY A 44 2.89 7.49 4.62
N LEU A 45 2.22 6.66 5.43
CA LEU A 45 1.06 5.87 5.00
C LEU A 45 -0.15 6.73 4.59
N ALA A 46 -0.29 7.93 5.15
CA ALA A 46 -1.36 8.86 4.77
C ALA A 46 -1.20 9.36 3.32
N GLU A 47 0.00 9.77 2.93
CA GLU A 47 0.31 10.15 1.55
C GLU A 47 0.18 8.95 0.60
N MET A 48 0.61 7.76 1.04
CA MET A 48 0.43 6.53 0.27
C MET A 48 -1.05 6.24 0.01
N THR A 49 -1.86 6.39 1.06
CA THR A 49 -3.30 6.27 0.94
C THR A 49 -3.81 7.30 -0.05
N ASP A 50 -3.47 8.58 0.09
CA ASP A 50 -3.97 9.60 -0.84
C ASP A 50 -3.59 9.32 -2.29
N THR A 51 -2.35 8.98 -2.57
CA THR A 51 -1.79 8.99 -3.92
C THR A 51 -1.84 7.66 -4.66
N CYS A 52 -2.15 6.55 -3.99
CA CYS A 52 -2.21 5.21 -4.58
C CYS A 52 -3.64 4.66 -4.61
N ASP A 53 -3.98 3.95 -5.69
CA ASP A 53 -5.23 3.17 -5.80
C ASP A 53 -5.07 1.76 -5.23
N VAL A 54 -3.89 1.17 -5.44
CA VAL A 54 -3.51 -0.18 -4.99
C VAL A 54 -2.26 -0.09 -4.16
N ILE A 55 -2.28 -0.69 -2.97
CA ILE A 55 -1.19 -0.68 -2.00
C ILE A 55 -0.79 -2.12 -1.73
N PHE A 56 0.45 -2.47 -2.06
CA PHE A 56 1.03 -3.77 -1.72
C PHE A 56 1.80 -3.66 -0.40
N MET A 57 1.60 -4.63 0.49
CA MET A 57 2.36 -4.75 1.73
C MET A 57 2.93 -6.15 1.90
N MET A 58 4.08 -6.23 2.57
CA MET A 58 4.71 -7.48 2.96
C MET A 58 5.48 -7.24 4.25
N LEU A 59 4.91 -7.72 5.34
CA LEU A 59 5.33 -7.42 6.71
C LEU A 59 5.70 -8.71 7.44
N SER A 60 6.37 -8.55 8.58
CA SER A 60 7.07 -9.64 9.25
C SER A 60 6.18 -10.60 10.03
N HIS A 61 5.04 -10.14 10.53
CA HIS A 61 4.15 -10.90 11.42
C HIS A 61 2.79 -10.19 11.55
N ASP A 62 1.83 -10.90 12.14
CA ASP A 62 0.44 -10.47 12.36
C ASP A 62 0.35 -9.08 13.00
N GLY A 63 1.09 -8.83 14.09
CA GLY A 63 1.06 -7.52 14.75
C GLY A 63 1.46 -6.34 13.87
N ALA A 64 2.40 -6.53 12.93
CA ALA A 64 2.81 -5.49 11.99
C ALA A 64 1.72 -5.24 10.93
N VAL A 65 1.05 -6.30 10.50
CA VAL A 65 -0.11 -6.21 9.59
C VAL A 65 -1.24 -5.43 10.24
N LEU A 66 -1.62 -5.79 11.48
CA LEU A 66 -2.66 -5.09 12.23
C LEU A 66 -2.35 -3.59 12.38
N GLU A 67 -1.10 -3.26 12.75
CA GLU A 67 -0.66 -1.87 12.90
C GLU A 67 -0.75 -1.08 11.58
N VAL A 68 -0.13 -1.59 10.51
CA VAL A 68 -0.02 -0.87 9.24
C VAL A 68 -1.36 -0.77 8.54
N VAL A 69 -2.16 -1.85 8.53
CA VAL A 69 -3.50 -1.80 7.95
C VAL A 69 -4.38 -0.85 8.76
N GLY A 70 -4.35 -0.90 10.09
CA GLY A 70 -5.06 0.06 10.94
C GLY A 70 -4.75 1.52 10.58
N GLN A 71 -3.46 1.85 10.42
CA GLN A 71 -3.02 3.20 10.02
C GLN A 71 -3.49 3.58 8.61
N LEU A 72 -3.48 2.65 7.65
CA LEU A 72 -4.01 2.88 6.31
C LEU A 72 -5.52 3.13 6.34
N LEU A 73 -6.27 2.35 7.12
CA LEU A 73 -7.72 2.50 7.27
C LEU A 73 -8.09 3.80 7.98
N ASP A 74 -7.34 4.21 9.00
CA ASP A 74 -7.54 5.50 9.66
C ASP A 74 -7.27 6.67 8.69
N ALA A 75 -6.26 6.55 7.82
CA ALA A 75 -5.99 7.54 6.78
C ALA A 75 -7.06 7.59 5.67
N LEU A 76 -7.85 6.53 5.50
CA LEU A 76 -8.98 6.49 4.56
C LEU A 76 -10.23 7.18 5.13
N ARG A 77 -10.36 7.29 6.45
CA ARG A 77 -11.53 7.91 7.05
C ARG A 77 -11.57 9.39 6.65
N PRO A 78 -12.73 9.90 6.22
CA PRO A 78 -12.87 11.30 5.90
C PRO A 78 -12.58 12.14 7.15
N SER A 79 -11.51 12.95 7.10
CA SER A 79 -11.19 13.87 8.18
C SER A 79 -12.09 15.11 8.06
N PRO A 80 -12.76 15.57 9.13
CA PRO A 80 -13.58 16.77 9.07
C PRO A 80 -12.70 17.97 8.68
N GLY A 81 -12.92 18.53 7.49
CA GLY A 81 -12.18 19.69 6.99
C GLY A 81 -10.89 19.41 6.21
N ALA A 82 -10.48 18.13 6.05
CA ALA A 82 -9.49 17.77 5.05
C ALA A 82 -10.21 17.43 3.75
N GLY A 83 -10.29 18.40 2.83
CA GLY A 83 -10.50 18.03 1.43
C GLY A 83 -9.37 17.06 1.06
N GLY A 84 -9.70 15.81 0.74
CA GLY A 84 -8.71 14.86 0.27
C GLY A 84 -7.91 15.50 -0.86
N SER A 85 -6.58 15.41 -0.81
CA SER A 85 -5.68 16.05 -1.79
C SER A 85 -5.77 15.43 -3.19
N ARG A 86 -6.55 14.36 -3.36
CA ARG A 86 -6.98 13.86 -4.66
C ARG A 86 -8.12 14.68 -5.26
N GLU A 87 -7.86 15.24 -6.43
CA GLU A 87 -8.89 15.79 -7.32
C GLU A 87 -10.06 14.81 -7.49
N GLU A 88 -11.27 15.30 -7.28
CA GLU A 88 -12.49 14.52 -7.49
C GLU A 88 -12.57 14.10 -8.96
N PRO A 89 -12.85 12.81 -9.25
CA PRO A 89 -12.94 12.35 -10.63
C PRO A 89 -14.02 13.14 -11.38
N ALA A 90 -13.72 13.52 -12.63
CA ALA A 90 -14.62 14.32 -13.46
C ALA A 90 -16.02 13.67 -13.67
N SER A 91 -16.14 12.36 -13.45
CA SER A 91 -17.42 11.66 -13.43
C SER A 91 -17.36 10.36 -12.61
N GLY A 92 -18.39 10.14 -11.78
CA GLY A 92 -18.66 8.87 -11.11
C GLY A 92 -17.99 8.70 -9.74
N PRO A 93 -18.45 7.72 -8.93
CA PRO A 93 -17.84 7.43 -7.63
C PRO A 93 -16.43 6.87 -7.83
N ARG A 94 -15.49 7.31 -6.99
CA ARG A 94 -14.11 6.79 -6.99
C ARG A 94 -14.12 5.30 -6.60
N PRO A 95 -13.35 4.44 -7.28
CA PRO A 95 -13.22 3.04 -6.86
C PRO A 95 -12.63 2.94 -5.45
N PRO A 96 -12.98 1.89 -4.68
CA PRO A 96 -12.41 1.66 -3.35
C PRO A 96 -10.90 1.41 -3.47
N ARG A 97 -10.16 1.75 -2.42
CA ARG A 97 -8.72 1.42 -2.37
C ARG A 97 -8.53 -0.08 -2.19
N VAL A 98 -7.49 -0.62 -2.82
CA VAL A 98 -7.17 -2.05 -2.73
C VAL A 98 -5.88 -2.23 -1.93
N ILE A 99 -5.98 -2.88 -0.78
CA ILE A 99 -4.85 -3.28 0.06
C ILE A 99 -4.53 -4.74 -0.25
N VAL A 100 -3.36 -5.00 -0.83
CA VAL A 100 -2.88 -6.35 -1.15
C VAL A 100 -1.85 -6.76 -0.11
N ASP A 101 -2.22 -7.71 0.75
CA ASP A 101 -1.33 -8.25 1.76
C ASP A 101 -0.62 -9.51 1.28
N CYS A 102 0.68 -9.38 1.06
CA CYS A 102 1.55 -10.48 0.68
C CYS A 102 2.33 -11.09 1.85
N SER A 103 2.03 -10.66 3.08
CA SER A 103 2.57 -11.22 4.31
C SER A 103 2.03 -12.63 4.52
N THR A 104 2.81 -13.48 5.19
CA THR A 104 2.33 -14.77 5.68
C THR A 104 1.89 -14.59 7.12
N VAL A 105 0.58 -14.46 7.34
CA VAL A 105 -0.04 -14.24 8.65
C VAL A 105 -1.15 -15.26 8.91
N SER A 106 -1.68 -15.27 10.13
CA SER A 106 -2.76 -16.17 10.51
C SER A 106 -4.05 -15.90 9.72
N PRO A 107 -4.89 -16.93 9.51
CA PRO A 107 -6.22 -16.74 8.92
C PRO A 107 -7.11 -15.77 9.70
N ASP A 108 -6.93 -15.67 11.02
CA ASP A 108 -7.73 -14.79 11.86
C ASP A 108 -7.34 -13.33 11.65
N THR A 109 -6.05 -13.02 11.57
CA THR A 109 -5.58 -11.69 11.16
C THR A 109 -6.07 -11.31 9.77
N THR A 110 -6.03 -12.23 8.81
CA THR A 110 -6.59 -11.98 7.46
C THR A 110 -8.08 -11.63 7.51
N LYS A 111 -8.90 -12.37 8.28
CA LYS A 111 -10.34 -12.09 8.42
C LYS A 111 -10.60 -10.75 9.09
N GLU A 112 -9.85 -10.45 10.16
CA GLU A 112 -9.97 -9.20 10.90
C GLU A 112 -9.68 -8.00 10.00
N MET A 113 -8.57 -8.04 9.24
CA MET A 113 -8.19 -6.97 8.33
C MET A 113 -9.14 -6.85 7.13
N ALA A 114 -9.65 -7.97 6.62
CA ALA A 114 -10.68 -7.94 5.57
C ALA A 114 -11.95 -7.25 6.03
N SER A 115 -12.46 -7.61 7.21
CA SER A 115 -13.66 -6.98 7.79
C SER A 115 -13.45 -5.50 8.11
N ALA A 116 -12.29 -5.13 8.65
CA ALA A 116 -11.95 -3.75 8.94
C ALA A 116 -11.84 -2.89 7.66
N ALA A 117 -11.24 -3.43 6.60
CA ALA A 117 -11.13 -2.75 5.31
C ALA A 117 -12.50 -2.51 4.67
N GLU A 118 -13.37 -3.52 4.68
CA GLU A 118 -14.74 -3.39 4.15
C GLU A 118 -15.52 -2.31 4.89
N ALA A 119 -15.44 -2.28 6.23
CA ALA A 119 -16.08 -1.26 7.06
C ALA A 119 -15.55 0.17 6.77
N ALA A 120 -14.33 0.29 6.27
CA ALA A 120 -13.71 1.56 5.86
C ALA A 120 -13.91 1.90 4.37
N GLY A 121 -14.66 1.08 3.62
CA GLY A 121 -14.88 1.28 2.17
C GLY A 121 -13.67 0.93 1.31
N ALA A 122 -12.76 0.08 1.81
CA ALA A 122 -11.63 -0.46 1.07
C ALA A 122 -11.81 -1.95 0.78
N GLN A 123 -11.01 -2.46 -0.15
CA GLN A 123 -10.88 -3.89 -0.43
C GLN A 123 -9.56 -4.39 0.13
N TYR A 124 -9.57 -5.57 0.75
CA TYR A 124 -8.37 -6.23 1.26
C TYR A 124 -8.22 -7.60 0.59
N VAL A 125 -7.03 -7.86 0.06
CA VAL A 125 -6.71 -9.08 -0.70
C VAL A 125 -5.51 -9.75 -0.03
N ALA A 126 -5.74 -10.88 0.63
CA ALA A 126 -4.65 -11.73 1.11
C ALA A 126 -4.07 -12.54 -0.06
N CYS A 127 -2.79 -12.32 -0.34
CA CYS A 127 -2.03 -12.97 -1.41
C CYS A 127 -0.63 -13.36 -0.90
N PRO A 128 -0.54 -14.27 0.10
CA PRO A 128 0.73 -14.67 0.69
C PRO A 128 1.64 -15.28 -0.40
N VAL A 129 2.88 -14.79 -0.47
CA VAL A 129 3.84 -15.25 -1.49
C VAL A 129 4.57 -16.48 -0.99
N LEU A 130 4.41 -17.58 -1.72
CA LEU A 130 5.18 -18.81 -1.54
C LEU A 130 6.33 -18.83 -2.56
N GLY A 131 7.56 -18.56 -2.11
CA GLY A 131 8.74 -18.56 -2.99
C GLY A 131 9.87 -17.65 -2.51
N ARG A 132 10.99 -17.67 -3.24
CA ARG A 132 12.14 -16.77 -3.05
C ARG A 132 12.18 -15.73 -4.16
#